data_AF-A0A6G1IP55-F1
#
_entry.id   AF-A0A6G1IP55-F1
#
_cell.length_a   1.000
_cell.length_b   1.000
_cell.length_c   1.000
_cell.angle_alpha   90.00
_cell.angle_beta   90.00
_cell.angle_gamma   90.00
#
_symmetry.space_group_name_H-M   'P 1'
#
loop_
_entity.id
_entity.type
_entity.pdbx_description
1 polymer ?
#
loop_
_entity_poly.entity_id
_entity_poly.type
_entity_poly.pdbx_seq_one_letter_code
_entity_poly.pdbx_strand_id
1 'polypeptide(L)'
;IPAGAPPNGIASNFVDPPFLDSQPRIITGVMLPLTFFIFILRLYTRVKITRLWGADDCEILISAKVTLTVKCLYAIVALFVKVTLLVFYLRVFFPVHHTRVMIWIGVVFTTVFYVACSIATIVLFVPPKGRKNGWMSTRPDSMTEALLQILSIQGVIGVVLDFYILFIPMHLVVGLHLPFSRKLSVCGVFFTGFIACLCSIVGTVFRFKAKPSHDPLWITAPTFSLAIIELNAGFICSSLPVLLVLFRRL
;
A
#
# COMPACT_ATOMS: atom_id res chain seq x y z
N ILE A 1 28.47 16.15 -18.02
CA ILE A 1 28.66 17.47 -17.36
C ILE A 1 27.55 17.66 -16.32
N PRO A 2 27.87 17.82 -15.03
CA PRO A 2 26.87 17.86 -13.97
C PRO A 2 26.07 19.17 -13.99
N ALA A 3 24.76 19.09 -13.73
CA ALA A 3 23.81 20.21 -13.81
C ALA A 3 23.79 21.12 -12.57
N GLY A 4 24.82 21.08 -11.72
CA GLY A 4 24.92 21.93 -10.52
C GLY A 4 26.15 21.61 -9.66
N ALA A 5 26.58 22.58 -8.86
CA ALA A 5 27.69 22.42 -7.92
C ALA A 5 27.28 21.56 -6.71
N PRO A 6 28.12 20.60 -6.28
CA PRO A 6 27.84 19.81 -5.09
C PRO A 6 27.95 20.66 -3.80
N PRO A 7 27.18 20.32 -2.74
CA PRO A 7 27.27 21.01 -1.46
C PRO A 7 28.65 20.88 -0.81
N ASN A 8 29.05 21.90 -0.06
CA ASN A 8 30.40 22.06 0.49
C ASN A 8 30.87 20.83 1.28
N GLY A 9 31.99 20.26 0.84
CA GLY A 9 32.71 19.18 1.53
C GLY A 9 32.69 17.80 0.86
N ILE A 10 32.01 17.62 -0.29
CA ILE A 10 31.96 16.33 -1.00
C ILE A 10 32.45 16.49 -2.43
N ALA A 11 33.58 15.85 -2.75
CA ALA A 11 34.06 15.72 -4.12
C ALA A 11 33.26 14.64 -4.85
N SER A 12 32.74 14.97 -6.03
CA SER A 12 31.99 14.00 -6.85
C SER A 12 32.92 12.88 -7.34
N ASN A 13 32.83 11.72 -6.71
CA ASN A 13 33.54 10.51 -7.13
C ASN A 13 32.73 9.79 -8.23
N PHE A 14 33.14 9.94 -9.48
CA PHE A 14 32.48 9.35 -10.65
C PHE A 14 33.04 7.98 -11.05
N VAL A 15 34.07 7.48 -10.34
CA VAL A 15 34.80 6.26 -10.70
C VAL A 15 34.29 5.06 -9.90
N ASP A 16 33.94 5.23 -8.63
CA ASP A 16 33.34 4.20 -7.77
C ASP A 16 32.44 4.81 -6.67
N PRO A 17 31.13 4.96 -6.90
CA PRO A 17 30.20 5.39 -5.86
C PRO A 17 29.96 4.23 -4.85
N PRO A 18 29.91 4.49 -3.53
CA PRO A 18 29.59 3.46 -2.55
C PRO A 18 28.22 2.84 -2.84
N PHE A 19 28.23 1.56 -3.21
CA PHE A 19 27.06 0.79 -3.64
C PHE A 19 26.05 0.57 -2.51
N LEU A 20 25.00 1.42 -2.46
CA LEU A 20 23.78 1.19 -1.65
C LEU A 20 22.68 0.45 -2.45
N ASP A 21 23.00 -0.08 -3.63
CA ASP A 21 22.02 -0.50 -4.66
C ASP A 21 21.79 -2.04 -4.73
N SER A 22 22.39 -2.83 -3.85
CA SER A 22 22.26 -4.30 -3.90
C SER A 22 20.92 -4.84 -3.37
N GLN A 23 20.27 -4.13 -2.44
CA GLN A 23 19.02 -4.59 -1.82
C GLN A 23 17.78 -4.52 -2.74
N PRO A 24 17.55 -3.48 -3.56
CA PRO A 24 16.35 -3.41 -4.42
C PRO A 24 16.44 -4.29 -5.69
N ARG A 25 17.64 -4.61 -6.19
CA ARG A 25 17.80 -5.37 -7.46
C ARG A 25 17.35 -6.83 -7.35
N ILE A 26 17.58 -7.48 -6.21
CA ILE A 26 17.24 -8.89 -5.99
C ILE A 26 15.72 -9.06 -5.84
N ILE A 27 15.06 -8.16 -5.11
CA ILE A 27 13.60 -8.15 -4.94
C ILE A 27 12.89 -7.89 -6.28
N THR A 28 13.46 -7.01 -7.10
CA THR A 28 12.98 -6.72 -8.46
C THR A 28 13.14 -7.93 -9.38
N GLY A 29 14.25 -8.68 -9.29
CA GLY A 29 14.50 -9.85 -10.15
C GLY A 29 13.51 -11.01 -9.97
N VAL A 30 12.95 -11.20 -8.76
CA VAL A 30 12.03 -12.32 -8.46
C VAL A 30 10.56 -11.95 -8.73
N MET A 31 10.16 -10.70 -8.50
CA MET A 31 8.77 -10.26 -8.70
C MET A 31 8.45 -9.93 -10.16
N LEU A 32 9.45 -9.55 -10.95
CA LEU A 32 9.29 -9.13 -12.34
C LEU A 32 8.78 -10.23 -13.29
N PRO A 33 9.27 -11.50 -13.27
CA PRO A 33 8.70 -12.55 -14.12
C PRO A 33 7.25 -12.91 -13.74
N LEU A 34 6.90 -12.86 -12.45
CA LEU A 34 5.54 -13.12 -11.96
C LEU A 34 4.56 -12.03 -12.43
N THR A 35 5.00 -10.77 -12.46
CA THR A 35 4.22 -9.64 -13.00
C THR A 35 4.13 -9.66 -14.53
N PHE A 36 5.19 -10.07 -15.24
CA PHE A 36 5.17 -10.23 -16.71
C PHE A 36 4.17 -11.30 -17.16
N PHE A 37 4.07 -12.42 -16.43
CA PHE A 37 3.10 -13.49 -16.71
C PHE A 37 1.64 -13.00 -16.60
N ILE A 38 1.32 -12.23 -15.55
CA ILE A 38 0.01 -11.60 -15.36
C ILE A 38 -0.24 -10.45 -16.36
N PHE A 39 0.81 -9.74 -16.78
CA PHE A 39 0.74 -8.67 -17.76
C PHE A 39 0.45 -9.19 -19.18
N ILE A 40 1.05 -10.31 -19.58
CA ILE A 40 0.76 -11.01 -20.85
C ILE A 40 -0.70 -11.52 -20.87
N LEU A 41 -1.18 -12.06 -19.74
CA LEU A 41 -2.57 -12.48 -19.58
C LEU A 41 -3.54 -11.29 -19.75
N ARG A 42 -3.17 -10.10 -19.25
CA ARG A 42 -3.91 -8.84 -19.43
C ARG A 42 -3.82 -8.26 -20.84
N LEU A 43 -2.68 -8.39 -21.51
CA LEU A 43 -2.48 -7.95 -22.90
C LEU A 43 -3.33 -8.80 -23.86
N TYR A 44 -3.43 -10.11 -23.60
CA TYR A 44 -4.29 -11.02 -24.35
C TYR A 44 -5.78 -10.64 -24.25
N THR A 45 -6.23 -10.22 -23.06
CA THR A 45 -7.62 -9.75 -22.86
C THR A 45 -7.87 -8.38 -23.53
N ARG A 46 -6.88 -7.49 -23.53
CA ARG A 46 -6.96 -6.13 -24.13
C ARG A 46 -6.98 -6.15 -25.66
N VAL A 47 -6.16 -7.00 -26.29
CA VAL A 47 -6.02 -7.09 -27.76
C VAL A 47 -7.27 -7.68 -28.42
N LYS A 48 -7.97 -8.60 -27.75
CA LYS A 48 -9.11 -9.31 -28.34
C LYS A 48 -10.46 -8.60 -28.16
N ILE A 49 -10.59 -7.62 -27.25
CA ILE A 49 -11.89 -7.01 -26.89
C ILE A 49 -12.04 -5.52 -27.29
N THR A 50 -10.97 -4.74 -27.43
CA THR A 50 -11.11 -3.26 -27.50
C THR A 50 -10.40 -2.61 -28.68
N ARG A 51 -10.49 -3.20 -29.89
CA ARG A 51 -10.03 -2.54 -31.12
C ARG A 51 -10.54 -1.09 -31.18
N LEU A 52 -9.64 -0.11 -31.02
CA LEU A 52 -9.65 1.21 -31.66
C LEU A 52 -8.35 1.98 -31.34
N TRP A 53 -7.78 2.54 -32.41
CA TRP A 53 -6.61 3.42 -32.47
C TRP A 53 -6.97 4.88 -32.12
N GLY A 54 -5.99 5.62 -31.57
CA GLY A 54 -6.04 7.07 -31.36
C GLY A 54 -5.09 7.52 -30.25
N ALA A 55 -3.78 7.57 -30.56
CA ALA A 55 -2.69 7.81 -29.61
C ALA A 55 -2.19 9.27 -29.66
N ASP A 56 -1.98 9.82 -28.45
CA ASP A 56 -1.04 10.89 -28.06
C ASP A 56 -1.68 12.02 -27.22
N ASP A 57 -2.86 12.55 -27.57
CA ASP A 57 -3.55 13.55 -26.71
C ASP A 57 -4.47 12.94 -25.64
N CYS A 58 -4.88 11.67 -25.82
CA CYS A 58 -5.65 10.92 -24.84
C CYS A 58 -4.80 10.46 -23.64
N GLU A 59 -3.47 10.39 -23.76
CA GLU A 59 -2.60 9.80 -22.73
C GLU A 59 -2.57 10.62 -21.43
N ILE A 60 -2.69 11.95 -21.52
CA ILE A 60 -2.72 12.85 -20.34
C ILE A 60 -4.09 12.79 -19.63
N LEU A 61 -5.19 12.72 -20.37
CA LEU A 61 -6.53 12.58 -19.79
C LEU A 61 -6.73 11.18 -19.18
N ILE A 62 -6.13 10.16 -19.80
CA ILE A 62 -6.07 8.79 -19.29
C ILE A 62 -5.19 8.73 -18.05
N SER A 63 -4.01 9.35 -18.02
CA SER A 63 -3.10 9.28 -16.86
C SER A 63 -3.73 9.86 -15.59
N ALA A 64 -4.42 11.01 -15.65
CA ALA A 64 -5.11 11.58 -14.49
C ALA A 64 -6.23 10.68 -13.96
N LYS A 65 -7.00 10.05 -14.86
CA LYS A 65 -8.04 9.06 -14.49
C LYS A 65 -7.43 7.77 -13.95
N VAL A 66 -6.31 7.33 -14.51
CA VAL A 66 -5.56 6.14 -14.08
C VAL A 66 -4.97 6.36 -12.68
N THR A 67 -4.37 7.51 -12.40
CA THR A 67 -3.83 7.83 -11.06
C THR A 67 -4.92 7.85 -10.00
N LEU A 68 -6.10 8.43 -10.29
CA LEU A 68 -7.25 8.38 -9.39
C LEU A 68 -7.71 6.93 -9.15
N THR A 69 -7.83 6.16 -10.22
CA THR A 69 -8.28 4.76 -10.17
C THR A 69 -7.33 3.92 -9.32
N VAL A 70 -6.02 4.07 -9.51
CA VAL A 70 -5.00 3.32 -8.75
C VAL A 70 -5.06 3.67 -7.26
N LYS A 71 -5.21 4.96 -6.91
CA LYS A 71 -5.32 5.39 -5.50
C LYS A 71 -6.58 4.84 -4.81
N CYS A 72 -7.72 4.88 -5.50
CA CYS A 72 -8.98 4.32 -4.97
C CYS A 72 -8.91 2.80 -4.84
N LEU A 73 -8.38 2.11 -5.86
CA LEU A 73 -8.22 0.66 -5.82
C LEU A 73 -7.29 0.24 -4.67
N TYR A 74 -6.17 0.92 -4.48
CA TYR A 74 -5.29 0.65 -3.34
C TYR A 74 -6.03 0.80 -2.00
N ALA A 75 -6.79 1.88 -1.81
CA ALA A 75 -7.56 2.09 -0.58
C ALA A 75 -8.60 0.98 -0.34
N ILE A 76 -9.30 0.54 -1.39
CA ILE A 76 -10.30 -0.54 -1.32
C ILE A 76 -9.64 -1.88 -0.99
N VAL A 77 -8.54 -2.22 -1.67
CA VAL A 77 -7.82 -3.48 -1.43
C VAL A 77 -7.24 -3.49 -0.01
N ALA A 78 -6.64 -2.39 0.43
CA ALA A 78 -6.09 -2.26 1.78
C ALA A 78 -7.19 -2.43 2.86
N LEU A 79 -8.37 -1.80 2.66
CA LEU A 79 -9.53 -1.99 3.52
C LEU A 79 -9.94 -3.47 3.57
N PHE A 80 -10.08 -4.11 2.40
CA PHE A 80 -10.54 -5.49 2.32
C PHE A 80 -9.59 -6.46 3.03
N VAL A 81 -8.27 -6.27 2.86
CA VAL A 81 -7.25 -7.08 3.55
C VAL A 81 -7.34 -6.91 5.07
N LYS A 82 -7.41 -5.67 5.58
CA LYS A 82 -7.51 -5.39 7.03
C LYS A 82 -8.81 -5.94 7.64
N VAL A 83 -9.94 -5.76 6.95
CA VAL A 83 -11.24 -6.31 7.40
C VAL A 83 -11.22 -7.83 7.38
N THR A 84 -10.63 -8.46 6.36
CA THR A 84 -10.49 -9.93 6.30
C THR A 84 -9.67 -10.46 7.48
N LEU A 85 -8.57 -9.79 7.82
CA LEU A 85 -7.75 -10.14 9.01
C LEU A 85 -8.54 -9.99 10.32
N LEU A 86 -9.26 -8.87 10.49
CA LEU A 86 -10.08 -8.62 11.68
C LEU A 86 -11.21 -9.66 11.84
N VAL A 87 -11.92 -9.98 10.75
CA VAL A 87 -12.97 -11.01 10.74
C VAL A 87 -12.38 -12.40 11.03
N PHE A 88 -11.19 -12.68 10.50
CA PHE A 88 -10.48 -13.91 10.81
C PHE A 88 -10.15 -14.01 12.32
N TYR A 89 -9.64 -12.93 12.93
CA TYR A 89 -9.41 -12.89 14.38
C TYR A 89 -10.70 -13.03 15.19
N LEU A 90 -11.82 -12.49 14.72
CA LEU A 90 -13.12 -12.67 15.36
C LEU A 90 -13.54 -14.15 15.37
N ARG A 91 -13.29 -14.87 14.27
CA ARG A 91 -13.58 -16.30 14.17
C ARG A 91 -12.68 -17.13 15.08
N VAL A 92 -11.38 -16.84 15.14
CA VAL A 92 -10.43 -17.61 15.97
C VAL A 92 -10.66 -17.37 17.46
N PHE A 93 -10.94 -16.13 17.85
CA PHE A 93 -11.05 -15.72 19.25
C PHE A 93 -12.49 -15.44 19.68
N PHE A 94 -13.44 -16.16 19.07
CA PHE A 94 -14.86 -16.10 19.38
C PHE A 94 -15.22 -16.14 20.88
N PRO A 95 -14.58 -16.96 21.75
CA PRO A 95 -15.02 -17.07 23.13
C PRO A 95 -14.74 -15.85 24.02
N VAL A 96 -13.90 -14.89 23.62
CA VAL A 96 -13.46 -13.78 24.48
C VAL A 96 -14.17 -12.47 24.13
N HIS A 97 -15.07 -12.01 25.02
CA HIS A 97 -15.90 -10.82 24.77
C HIS A 97 -15.09 -9.52 24.57
N HIS A 98 -14.07 -9.28 25.39
CA HIS A 98 -13.25 -8.05 25.31
C HIS A 98 -12.55 -7.90 23.94
N THR A 99 -11.97 -8.99 23.44
CA THR A 99 -11.31 -9.03 22.12
C THR A 99 -12.29 -8.78 20.98
N ARG A 100 -13.53 -9.28 21.09
CA ARG A 100 -14.58 -9.03 20.08
C ARG A 100 -14.94 -7.55 19.98
N VAL A 101 -15.05 -6.87 21.11
CA VAL A 101 -15.34 -5.42 21.13
C VAL A 101 -14.20 -4.65 20.46
N MET A 102 -12.94 -4.95 20.81
CA MET A 102 -11.78 -4.33 20.15
C MET A 102 -11.77 -4.57 18.64
N ILE A 103 -12.02 -5.80 18.19
CA ILE A 103 -12.07 -6.12 16.75
C ILE A 103 -13.17 -5.31 16.05
N TRP A 104 -14.38 -5.24 16.61
CA TRP A 104 -15.48 -4.46 16.02
C TRP A 104 -15.18 -2.96 15.95
N ILE A 105 -14.57 -2.40 17.00
CA ILE A 105 -14.08 -1.01 16.98
C ILE A 105 -13.08 -0.82 15.84
N GLY A 106 -12.11 -1.74 15.69
CA GLY A 106 -11.15 -1.72 14.60
C GLY A 106 -11.78 -1.79 13.20
N VAL A 107 -12.79 -2.65 13.01
CA VAL A 107 -13.51 -2.79 11.73
C VAL A 107 -14.28 -1.51 11.39
N VAL A 108 -15.04 -0.96 12.35
CA VAL A 108 -15.80 0.28 12.12
C VAL A 108 -14.86 1.44 11.85
N PHE A 109 -13.81 1.61 12.66
CA PHE A 109 -12.84 2.68 12.47
C PHE A 109 -12.11 2.57 11.12
N THR A 110 -11.62 1.37 10.76
CA THR A 110 -10.92 1.16 9.48
C THR A 110 -11.83 1.43 8.29
N THR A 111 -13.07 0.92 8.31
CA THR A 111 -14.00 1.10 7.19
C THR A 111 -14.39 2.56 7.02
N VAL A 112 -14.79 3.25 8.10
CA VAL A 112 -15.16 4.67 8.06
C VAL A 112 -13.99 5.53 7.58
N PHE A 113 -12.78 5.31 8.10
CA PHE A 113 -11.61 6.10 7.73
C PHE A 113 -11.23 5.94 6.25
N TYR A 114 -11.07 4.71 5.76
CA TYR A 114 -10.68 4.47 4.36
C TYR A 114 -11.78 4.90 3.37
N VAL A 115 -13.06 4.73 3.71
CA VAL A 115 -14.17 5.23 2.91
C VAL A 115 -14.17 6.76 2.88
N ALA A 116 -13.99 7.45 4.01
CA ALA A 116 -13.91 8.91 4.04
C ALA A 116 -12.73 9.45 3.21
N CYS A 117 -11.53 8.86 3.33
CA CYS A 117 -10.36 9.25 2.54
C CYS A 117 -10.55 9.02 1.03
N SER A 118 -11.20 7.91 0.64
CA SER A 118 -11.50 7.65 -0.77
C SER A 118 -12.50 8.64 -1.35
N ILE A 119 -13.57 8.98 -0.62
CA ILE A 119 -14.52 10.02 -1.02
C ILE A 119 -13.83 11.38 -1.14
N ALA A 120 -13.01 11.76 -0.15
CA ALA A 120 -12.27 13.02 -0.18
C ALA A 120 -11.32 13.09 -1.40
N THR A 121 -10.62 11.99 -1.70
CA THR A 121 -9.77 11.90 -2.89
C THR A 121 -10.59 12.04 -4.17
N ILE A 122 -11.75 11.38 -4.27
CA ILE A 122 -12.63 11.49 -5.45
C ILE A 122 -13.10 12.95 -5.62
N VAL A 123 -13.56 13.60 -4.55
CA VAL A 123 -14.04 14.99 -4.59
C VAL A 123 -12.94 15.96 -5.03
N LEU A 124 -11.70 15.76 -4.57
CA LEU A 124 -10.56 16.61 -4.93
C LEU A 124 -10.04 16.33 -6.36
N PHE A 125 -10.22 15.11 -6.86
CA PHE A 125 -9.82 14.76 -8.23
C PHE A 125 -10.86 15.14 -9.28
N VAL A 126 -12.16 15.10 -8.94
CA VAL A 126 -13.26 15.46 -9.85
C VAL A 126 -13.34 16.99 -9.97
N PRO A 127 -13.18 17.55 -11.17
CA PRO A 127 -13.27 19.00 -11.36
C PRO A 127 -14.70 19.50 -11.05
N PRO A 128 -14.86 20.60 -10.29
CA PRO A 128 -16.18 21.18 -10.03
C PRO A 128 -16.90 21.55 -11.34
N LYS A 129 -18.21 21.26 -11.40
CA LYS A 129 -19.06 21.60 -12.54
C LYS A 129 -18.98 23.12 -12.77
N GLY A 130 -18.43 23.55 -13.91
CA GLY A 130 -18.28 24.96 -14.27
C GLY A 130 -16.85 25.42 -14.64
N ARG A 131 -15.82 24.57 -14.48
CA ARG A 131 -14.45 24.92 -14.91
C ARG A 131 -14.30 24.75 -16.43
N LYS A 132 -13.99 25.84 -17.13
CA LYS A 132 -13.94 25.94 -18.61
C LYS A 132 -12.99 24.94 -19.31
N ASN A 133 -12.06 24.32 -18.56
CA ASN A 133 -10.99 23.47 -19.09
C ASN A 133 -11.13 22.00 -18.61
N GLY A 134 -12.24 21.65 -17.95
CA GLY A 134 -12.53 20.27 -17.51
C GLY A 134 -11.40 19.60 -16.71
N TRP A 135 -11.18 18.31 -16.94
CA TRP A 135 -10.11 17.50 -16.36
C TRP A 135 -8.69 17.94 -16.78
N MET A 136 -8.59 18.90 -17.71
CA MET A 136 -7.34 19.40 -18.30
C MET A 136 -6.91 20.76 -17.73
N SER A 137 -7.71 21.33 -16.81
CA SER A 137 -7.29 22.52 -16.06
C SER A 137 -6.10 22.19 -15.17
N THR A 138 -5.01 22.98 -15.27
CA THR A 138 -3.95 22.99 -14.26
C THR A 138 -4.60 23.18 -12.90
N ARG A 139 -4.37 22.21 -12.00
CA ARG A 139 -4.95 22.23 -10.65
C ARG A 139 -4.27 23.36 -9.88
N PRO A 140 -5.02 24.15 -9.09
CA PRO A 140 -4.40 25.12 -8.20
C PRO A 140 -3.54 24.37 -7.19
N ASP A 141 -2.35 24.90 -6.92
CA ASP A 141 -1.33 24.25 -6.07
C ASP A 141 -1.90 23.84 -4.70
N SER A 142 -2.83 24.63 -4.15
CA SER A 142 -3.54 24.34 -2.90
C SER A 142 -4.32 23.01 -2.88
N MET A 143 -4.87 22.58 -4.01
CA MET A 143 -5.57 21.29 -4.13
C MET A 143 -4.59 20.11 -4.20
N THR A 144 -3.44 20.33 -4.82
CA THR A 144 -2.37 19.32 -4.91
C THR A 144 -1.73 19.09 -3.54
N GLU A 145 -1.50 20.16 -2.77
CA GLU A 145 -1.07 20.08 -1.38
C GLU A 145 -2.07 19.32 -0.50
N ALA A 146 -3.37 19.62 -0.61
CA ALA A 146 -4.41 18.92 0.14
C ALA A 146 -4.42 17.41 -0.15
N LEU A 147 -4.20 17.00 -1.40
CA LEU A 147 -4.09 15.59 -1.79
C LEU A 147 -2.86 14.91 -1.17
N LEU A 148 -1.70 15.57 -1.18
CA LEU A 148 -0.48 15.04 -0.55
C LEU A 148 -0.63 14.92 0.97
N GLN A 149 -1.30 15.89 1.61
CA GLN A 149 -1.62 15.82 3.03
C GLN A 149 -2.55 14.64 3.35
N ILE A 150 -3.63 14.45 2.59
CA ILE A 150 -4.55 13.31 2.79
C ILE A 150 -3.80 11.98 2.64
N LEU A 151 -2.95 11.84 1.63
CA LEU A 151 -2.17 10.62 1.40
C LEU A 151 -1.15 10.36 2.53
N SER A 152 -0.57 11.43 3.07
CA SER A 152 0.37 11.33 4.20
C SER A 152 -0.35 10.90 5.49
N ILE A 153 -1.49 11.52 5.79
CA ILE A 153 -2.36 11.15 6.92
C ILE A 153 -2.84 9.71 6.77
N GLN A 154 -3.25 9.30 5.56
CA GLN A 154 -3.65 7.94 5.26
C GLN A 154 -2.52 6.94 5.52
N GLY A 155 -1.27 7.30 5.21
CA GLY A 155 -0.09 6.50 5.55
C GLY A 155 0.08 6.31 7.06
N VAL A 156 0.06 7.40 7.83
CA VAL A 156 0.22 7.34 9.29
C VAL A 156 -0.87 6.49 9.94
N ILE A 157 -2.13 6.74 9.59
CA ILE A 157 -3.26 5.97 10.13
C ILE A 157 -3.20 4.51 9.68
N GLY A 158 -2.75 4.26 8.45
CA GLY A 158 -2.50 2.91 7.94
C GLY A 158 -1.54 2.12 8.83
N VAL A 159 -0.40 2.73 9.16
CA VAL A 159 0.62 2.16 10.06
C VAL A 159 0.05 1.91 11.46
N VAL A 160 -0.66 2.89 12.03
CA VAL A 160 -1.30 2.75 13.36
C VAL A 160 -2.28 1.58 13.36
N LEU A 161 -3.07 1.43 12.30
CA LEU A 161 -4.00 0.31 12.14
C LEU A 161 -3.29 -1.04 12.01
N ASP A 162 -2.13 -1.10 11.34
CA ASP A 162 -1.36 -2.34 11.23
C ASP A 162 -0.81 -2.79 12.59
N PHE A 163 -0.28 -1.86 13.39
CA PHE A 163 0.10 -2.15 14.78
C PHE A 163 -1.08 -2.53 15.66
N TYR A 164 -2.22 -1.85 15.50
CA TYR A 164 -3.45 -2.18 16.21
C TYR A 164 -3.89 -3.61 15.94
N ILE A 165 -3.94 -4.02 14.66
CA ILE A 165 -4.30 -5.38 14.24
C ILE A 165 -3.30 -6.40 14.79
N LEU A 166 -2.00 -6.09 14.81
CA LEU A 166 -0.99 -6.95 15.44
C LEU A 166 -1.15 -7.06 16.96
N PHE A 167 -1.56 -6.00 17.64
CA PHE A 167 -1.63 -6.01 19.11
C PHE A 167 -2.78 -6.88 19.63
N ILE A 168 -3.89 -6.98 18.89
CA ILE A 168 -5.09 -7.78 19.26
C ILE A 168 -4.73 -9.23 19.63
N PRO A 169 -4.11 -10.04 18.75
CA PRO A 169 -3.76 -11.41 19.10
C PRO A 169 -2.63 -11.45 20.15
N MET A 170 -1.75 -10.44 20.22
CA MET A 170 -0.60 -10.45 21.15
C MET A 170 -1.09 -10.39 22.59
N HIS A 171 -2.02 -9.48 22.86
CA HIS A 171 -2.62 -9.32 24.19
C HIS A 171 -3.30 -10.61 24.68
N LEU A 172 -3.87 -11.38 23.76
CA LEU A 172 -4.56 -12.62 24.07
C LEU A 172 -3.61 -13.81 24.26
N VAL A 173 -2.50 -13.86 23.53
CA VAL A 173 -1.50 -14.94 23.64
C VAL A 173 -0.76 -14.90 24.97
N VAL A 174 -0.56 -13.72 25.54
CA VAL A 174 0.09 -13.56 26.86
C VAL A 174 -0.75 -14.20 27.98
N GLY A 175 -2.08 -14.21 27.86
CA GLY A 175 -2.97 -14.78 28.87
C GLY A 175 -3.24 -16.29 28.72
N LEU A 176 -2.79 -16.93 27.64
CA LEU A 176 -3.17 -18.31 27.31
C LEU A 176 -1.98 -19.28 27.45
N HIS A 177 -2.07 -20.21 28.41
CA HIS A 177 -1.09 -21.29 28.60
C HIS A 177 -1.19 -22.34 27.48
N LEU A 178 -0.52 -22.08 26.35
CA LEU A 178 -0.43 -23.01 25.22
C LEU A 178 0.87 -23.83 25.26
N PRO A 179 0.84 -25.11 24.83
CA PRO A 179 2.05 -25.92 24.65
C PRO A 179 2.96 -25.32 23.56
N PHE A 180 4.27 -25.50 23.69
CA PHE A 180 5.31 -24.81 22.92
C PHE A 180 5.12 -24.92 21.39
N SER A 181 4.66 -26.08 20.90
CA SER A 181 4.38 -26.30 19.47
C SER A 181 3.26 -25.41 18.93
N ARG A 182 2.29 -25.03 19.77
CA ARG A 182 1.23 -24.10 19.38
C ARG A 182 1.69 -22.65 19.40
N LYS A 183 2.55 -22.32 20.36
CA LYS A 183 3.17 -21.00 20.51
C LYS A 183 4.05 -20.64 19.31
N LEU A 184 4.77 -21.61 18.73
CA LEU A 184 5.62 -21.37 17.56
C LEU A 184 4.85 -20.93 16.32
N SER A 185 3.74 -21.60 15.97
CA SER A 185 2.94 -21.21 14.80
C SER A 185 2.32 -19.83 14.95
N VAL A 186 1.92 -19.48 16.18
CA VAL A 186 1.42 -18.17 16.52
C VAL A 186 2.52 -17.12 16.33
N CYS A 187 3.72 -17.34 16.87
CA CYS A 187 4.89 -16.49 16.63
C CYS A 187 5.20 -16.30 15.14
N GLY A 188 5.09 -17.35 14.31
CA GLY A 188 5.32 -17.24 12.86
C GLY A 188 4.40 -16.23 12.18
N VAL A 189 3.10 -16.25 12.49
CA VAL A 189 2.15 -15.26 11.96
C VAL A 189 2.49 -13.85 12.42
N PHE A 190 2.86 -13.68 13.70
CA PHE A 190 3.29 -12.38 14.24
C PHE A 190 4.50 -11.81 13.53
N PHE A 191 5.53 -12.63 13.27
CA PHE A 191 6.73 -12.19 12.56
C PHE A 191 6.39 -11.67 11.16
N THR A 192 5.52 -12.37 10.44
CA THR A 192 5.10 -11.91 9.11
C THR A 192 4.30 -10.61 9.13
N GLY A 193 3.43 -10.42 10.13
CA GLY A 193 2.72 -9.16 10.31
C GLY A 193 3.64 -8.01 10.73
N PHE A 194 4.68 -8.28 11.53
CA PHE A 194 5.68 -7.27 11.90
C PHE A 194 6.49 -6.78 10.70
N ILE A 195 6.90 -7.69 9.81
CA ILE A 195 7.57 -7.33 8.55
C ILE A 195 6.66 -6.47 7.67
N ALA A 196 5.36 -6.80 7.59
CA ALA A 196 4.39 -5.98 6.85
C ALA A 196 4.26 -4.57 7.44
N CYS A 197 4.26 -4.44 8.77
CA CYS A 197 4.24 -3.13 9.46
C CYS A 197 5.49 -2.29 9.14
N LEU A 198 6.68 -2.91 9.14
CA LEU A 198 7.93 -2.23 8.76
C LEU A 198 7.85 -1.69 7.32
N CYS A 199 7.30 -2.49 6.39
CA CYS A 199 7.10 -2.05 5.01
C CYS A 199 6.14 -0.84 4.93
N SER A 200 5.06 -0.84 5.71
CA SER A 200 4.10 0.28 5.77
C SER A 200 4.73 1.56 6.36
N ILE A 201 5.59 1.45 7.37
CA ILE A 201 6.36 2.58 7.92
C ILE A 201 7.24 3.19 6.84
N VAL A 202 8.03 2.37 6.15
CA VAL A 202 8.92 2.83 5.08
C VAL A 202 8.09 3.50 3.97
N GLY A 203 6.99 2.90 3.55
CA GLY A 203 6.05 3.47 2.58
C GLY A 203 5.52 4.85 3.00
N THR A 204 5.21 5.02 4.28
CA THR A 204 4.74 6.30 4.83
C THR A 204 5.85 7.37 4.84
N VAL A 205 7.10 7.02 5.15
CA VAL A 205 8.23 7.95 5.07
C VAL A 205 8.43 8.47 3.64
N PHE A 206 8.29 7.60 2.63
CA PHE A 206 8.37 8.04 1.23
C PHE A 206 7.21 8.96 0.82
N ARG A 207 6.00 8.75 1.37
CA ARG A 207 4.85 9.66 1.16
C ARG A 207 5.12 11.06 1.72
N PHE A 208 5.74 11.17 2.90
CA PHE A 208 6.12 12.48 3.48
C PHE A 208 7.23 13.19 2.71
N LYS A 209 8.13 12.44 2.08
CA LYS A 209 9.19 13.02 1.23
C LYS A 209 8.68 13.45 -0.15
N ALA A 210 7.46 13.07 -0.53
CA ALA A 210 6.87 13.47 -1.80
C ALA A 210 6.49 14.95 -1.76
N LYS A 211 7.35 15.80 -2.32
CA LYS A 211 7.09 17.23 -2.55
C LYS A 211 6.51 17.45 -3.95
N PRO A 212 5.74 18.53 -4.17
CA PRO A 212 5.39 18.96 -5.51
C PRO A 212 6.66 19.23 -6.29
N SER A 213 6.84 18.54 -7.41
CA SER A 213 7.97 18.69 -8.31
C SER A 213 7.47 18.68 -9.75
N HIS A 214 8.33 19.12 -10.66
CA HIS A 214 8.04 19.14 -12.09
C HIS A 214 7.75 17.72 -12.65
N ASP A 215 8.32 16.68 -12.02
CA ASP A 215 8.17 15.27 -12.39
C ASP A 215 7.54 14.44 -11.25
N PRO A 216 6.22 14.49 -11.04
CA PRO A 216 5.54 13.78 -9.95
C PRO A 216 5.64 12.25 -10.09
N LEU A 217 5.85 11.74 -11.30
CA LEU A 217 5.94 10.31 -11.59
C LEU A 217 7.20 9.67 -11.01
N TRP A 218 8.33 10.39 -11.04
CA TRP A 218 9.62 9.90 -10.55
C TRP A 218 9.67 9.82 -9.01
N ILE A 219 9.07 10.81 -8.34
CA ILE A 219 9.02 10.87 -6.88
C ILE A 219 8.01 9.86 -6.30
N THR A 220 6.92 9.59 -7.02
CA THR A 220 5.86 8.68 -6.53
C THR A 220 6.11 7.21 -6.88
N ALA A 221 6.97 6.90 -7.85
CA ALA A 221 7.34 5.53 -8.21
C ALA A 221 7.76 4.64 -7.01
N PRO A 222 8.69 5.04 -6.12
CA PRO A 222 9.05 4.21 -4.95
C PRO A 222 7.87 4.00 -3.99
N THR A 223 6.97 4.98 -3.91
CA THR A 223 5.76 4.89 -3.07
C THR A 223 4.80 3.81 -3.58
N PHE A 224 4.64 3.70 -4.91
CA PHE A 224 3.81 2.65 -5.51
C PHE A 224 4.41 1.26 -5.34
N SER A 225 5.72 1.12 -5.51
CA SER A 225 6.41 -0.16 -5.31
C SER A 225 6.23 -0.67 -3.87
N LEU A 226 6.40 0.21 -2.88
CA LEU A 226 6.20 -0.15 -1.47
C LEU A 226 4.74 -0.48 -1.15
N ALA A 227 3.79 0.24 -1.75
CA ALA A 227 2.37 -0.08 -1.62
C ALA A 227 2.02 -1.47 -2.15
N ILE A 228 2.63 -1.90 -3.26
CA ILE A 228 2.44 -3.25 -3.80
C ILE A 228 3.04 -4.30 -2.86
N ILE A 229 4.24 -4.06 -2.32
CA ILE A 229 4.89 -4.97 -1.36
C ILE A 229 4.04 -5.09 -0.09
N GLU A 230 3.55 -3.97 0.45
CA GLU A 230 2.67 -3.90 1.61
C GLU A 230 1.40 -4.74 1.41
N LEU A 231 0.72 -4.59 0.27
CA LEU A 231 -0.48 -5.36 -0.04
C LEU A 231 -0.19 -6.87 -0.14
N ASN A 232 0.89 -7.25 -0.82
CA ASN A 232 1.28 -8.65 -0.96
C ASN A 232 1.63 -9.27 0.40
N ALA A 233 2.37 -8.54 1.25
CA ALA A 233 2.68 -8.97 2.60
C ALA A 233 1.40 -9.15 3.44
N GLY A 234 0.43 -8.25 3.30
CA GLY A 234 -0.89 -8.37 3.95
C GLY A 234 -1.66 -9.62 3.51
N PHE A 235 -1.68 -9.92 2.20
CA PHE A 235 -2.32 -11.14 1.68
C PHE A 235 -1.66 -12.42 2.23
N ILE A 236 -0.32 -12.45 2.25
CA ILE A 236 0.43 -13.57 2.82
C ILE A 236 0.10 -13.71 4.31
N CYS A 237 0.13 -12.61 5.08
CA CYS A 237 -0.21 -12.60 6.49
C CYS A 237 -1.64 -13.13 6.76
N SER A 238 -2.60 -12.80 5.88
CA SER A 238 -3.98 -13.26 6.01
C SER A 238 -4.21 -14.73 5.70
N SER A 239 -3.39 -15.32 4.84
CA SER A 239 -3.52 -16.72 4.40
C SER A 239 -2.71 -17.70 5.26
N LEU A 240 -1.67 -17.24 5.96
CA LEU A 240 -0.83 -18.05 6.84
C LEU A 240 -1.59 -18.80 7.95
N PRO A 241 -2.55 -18.20 8.67
CA PRO A 241 -3.28 -18.91 9.71
C PRO A 241 -4.07 -20.11 9.18
N VAL A 242 -4.63 -20.00 7.97
CA VAL A 242 -5.36 -21.09 7.31
C VAL A 242 -4.40 -22.20 6.91
N LEU A 243 -3.25 -21.84 6.34
CA LEU A 243 -2.21 -22.79 5.96
C LEU A 243 -1.67 -23.58 7.17
N LEU A 244 -1.46 -22.90 8.30
CA LEU A 244 -0.99 -23.51 9.54
C LEU A 244 -2.00 -24.47 10.16
N VAL A 245 -3.30 -24.22 9.99
CA VAL A 245 -4.36 -25.16 10.42
C VAL A 245 -4.38 -26.39 9.51
N LEU A 246 -4.19 -26.22 8.20
CA LEU A 246 -4.16 -27.32 7.24
C LEU A 246 -2.94 -28.24 7.47
N PHE A 247 -1.74 -27.66 7.64
CA PHE A 247 -0.52 -28.42 7.92
C PHE A 247 -0.54 -29.19 9.24
N ARG A 248 -1.39 -28.81 10.20
CA ARG A 248 -1.57 -29.57 11.44
C ARG A 248 -2.56 -30.73 11.31
N ARG A 249 -3.36 -30.76 10.23
CA ARG A 249 -4.34 -31.82 9.96
C ARG A 249 -3.80 -32.91 9.02
N LEU A 250 -2.79 -32.57 8.21
CA LEU A 250 -1.97 -33.51 7.44
C LEU A 250 -0.87 -34.10 8.34
#